data_AF-A0A933Q1U6-F1
#
_entry.id   AF-A0A933Q1U6-F1
#
_cell.length_a   1.000
_cell.length_b   1.000
_cell.length_c   1.000
_cell.angle_alpha   90.00
_cell.angle_beta   90.00
_cell.angle_gamma   90.00
#
_symmetry.space_group_name_H-M   'P 1'
#
loop_
_entity.id
_entity.type
_entity.pdbx_description
1 polymer ?
#
loop_
_entity_poly.entity_id
_entity_poly.type
_entity_poly.pdbx_seq_one_letter_code
_entity_poly.pdbx_strand_id
1 'polypeptide(L)'
;MSETLLDFAKCPSCHAQNWEDMHELKADAVTRYRCIRCGYTMTIGKCSACGKKAWTKSEIQPGKVGRKPVIRYRCSACGRTIGLIVDRIGV
;
A
#
# COMPACT_ATOMS: atom_id res chain seq x y z
N MET A 1 7.36 -24.33 -2.76
CA MET A 1 6.60 -23.12 -3.18
C MET A 1 7.22 -21.94 -2.45
N SER A 2 7.92 -21.07 -3.16
CA SER A 2 8.67 -19.94 -2.58
C SER A 2 7.69 -18.88 -2.09
N GLU A 3 7.47 -18.79 -0.78
CA GLU A 3 6.76 -17.68 -0.15
C GLU A 3 7.50 -16.39 -0.51
N THR A 4 6.92 -15.61 -1.42
CA THR A 4 7.46 -14.29 -1.73
C THR A 4 7.17 -13.42 -0.51
N LEU A 5 8.19 -13.15 0.31
CA LEU A 5 8.09 -12.24 1.47
C LEU A 5 7.50 -10.91 1.00
N LEU A 6 6.22 -10.69 1.33
CA LEU A 6 5.52 -9.47 1.00
C LEU A 6 5.93 -8.39 2.00
N ASP A 7 6.64 -7.38 1.52
CA ASP A 7 7.04 -6.24 2.36
C ASP A 7 5.84 -5.33 2.65
N PHE A 8 5.38 -5.32 3.90
CA PHE A 8 4.33 -4.41 4.34
C PHE A 8 4.89 -3.03 4.68
N ALA A 9 4.32 -1.99 4.07
CA ALA A 9 4.75 -0.62 4.32
C ALA A 9 4.48 -0.20 5.78
N LYS A 10 5.51 0.32 6.44
CA LYS A 10 5.46 0.85 7.81
C LYS A 10 5.47 2.38 7.76
N CYS A 11 4.72 3.01 8.66
CA CYS A 11 4.75 4.45 8.82
C CYS A 11 6.16 4.92 9.22
N PRO A 12 6.79 5.86 8.51
CA PRO A 12 8.13 6.32 8.86
C PRO A 12 8.16 7.14 10.16
N SER A 13 7.02 7.69 10.59
CA SER A 13 6.92 8.48 11.83
C SER A 13 6.68 7.63 13.07
N CYS A 14 5.81 6.62 13.01
CA CYS A 14 5.38 5.85 14.20
C CYS A 14 5.47 4.33 14.03
N HIS A 15 5.99 3.85 12.89
CA HIS A 15 6.21 2.44 12.54
C HIS A 15 4.95 1.55 12.47
N ALA A 16 3.75 2.12 12.67
CA ALA A 16 2.49 1.41 12.47
C ALA A 16 2.28 0.99 11.01
N GLN A 17 1.59 -0.12 10.77
CA GLN A 17 1.31 -0.65 9.43
C GLN A 17 -0.13 -0.40 8.96
N ASN A 18 -0.93 0.29 9.77
CA ASN A 18 -2.35 0.48 9.52
C ASN A 18 -2.55 1.81 8.78
N TRP A 19 -3.04 1.71 7.55
CA TRP A 19 -3.25 2.84 6.68
C TRP A 19 -4.75 3.04 6.42
N GLU A 20 -5.13 4.28 6.24
CA GLU A 20 -6.40 4.67 5.67
C GLU A 20 -6.13 5.09 4.23
N ASP A 21 -6.92 4.53 3.32
CA ASP A 21 -6.84 4.87 1.92
C ASP A 21 -7.49 6.25 1.67
N MET A 22 -6.74 7.19 1.12
CA MET A 22 -7.23 8.53 0.78
C MET A 22 -7.47 8.70 -0.73
N HIS A 23 -7.79 7.63 -1.47
CA HIS A 23 -8.19 7.75 -2.88
C HIS A 23 -9.29 8.81 -3.06
N GLU A 24 -8.97 9.89 -3.79
CA GLU A 24 -9.97 10.66 -4.49
C GLU A 24 -10.28 9.92 -5.79
N LEU A 25 -11.57 9.73 -6.09
CA LEU A 25 -12.16 8.94 -7.19
C LEU A 25 -11.82 9.46 -8.62
N LYS A 26 -10.59 9.88 -8.90
CA LYS A 26 -10.16 10.35 -10.22
C LYS A 26 -9.12 9.43 -10.83
N ALA A 27 -9.26 9.21 -12.14
CA ALA A 27 -8.58 8.19 -12.94
C ALA A 27 -7.04 8.29 -12.96
N ASP A 28 -6.46 9.40 -12.47
CA ASP A 28 -5.01 9.66 -12.42
C ASP A 28 -4.44 9.63 -10.98
N ALA A 29 -5.15 9.00 -10.03
CA ALA A 29 -4.94 9.17 -8.60
C ALA A 29 -3.52 8.77 -8.13
N VAL A 30 -2.74 9.79 -7.77
CA VAL A 30 -1.66 9.69 -6.79
C VAL A 30 -2.20 8.97 -5.56
N THR A 31 -1.79 7.72 -5.35
CA THR A 31 -2.33 6.96 -4.22
C THR A 31 -1.71 7.44 -2.91
N ARG A 32 -2.52 8.16 -2.13
CA ARG A 32 -2.15 8.68 -0.81
C ARG A 32 -2.79 7.83 0.28
N TYR A 33 -2.06 7.69 1.37
CA TYR A 33 -2.46 6.92 2.53
C TYR A 33 -2.21 7.72 3.79
N ARG A 34 -3.14 7.72 4.74
CA ARG A 34 -2.97 8.32 6.05
C ARG A 34 -2.70 7.24 7.09
N CYS A 35 -1.66 7.41 7.90
CA CYS A 35 -1.42 6.52 9.02
C CYS A 35 -2.49 6.76 10.09
N ILE A 36 -3.23 5.72 10.44
CA ILE A 36 -4.35 5.84 11.40
C ILE A 36 -3.85 6.21 12.80
N ARG A 37 -2.63 5.79 13.16
CA ARG A 37 -2.08 6.03 14.50
C ARG A 37 -1.67 7.48 14.74
N CYS A 38 -1.03 8.12 13.75
CA CYS A 38 -0.37 9.42 13.95
C CYS A 38 -0.76 10.49 12.92
N GLY A 39 -1.60 10.16 11.94
CA GLY A 39 -2.00 11.07 10.87
C GLY A 39 -0.96 11.30 9.78
N TYR A 40 0.23 10.68 9.84
CA TYR A 40 1.26 10.82 8.81
C TYR A 40 0.72 10.42 7.42
N THR A 41 0.90 11.29 6.42
CA THR A 41 0.47 11.03 5.05
C THR A 41 1.62 10.49 4.21
N MET A 42 1.43 9.32 3.60
CA MET A 42 2.33 8.69 2.65
C MET A 42 1.75 8.78 1.24
N THR A 43 2.62 8.90 0.25
CA THR A 43 2.29 8.71 -1.17
C THR A 43 3.12 7.56 -1.71
N ILE A 44 2.53 6.67 -2.52
CA ILE A 44 3.30 5.64 -3.22
C ILE A 44 4.16 6.33 -4.29
N GLY A 45 5.45 6.48 -3.99
CA GLY A 45 6.42 7.21 -4.80
C GLY A 45 7.29 6.31 -5.69
N LYS A 46 8.60 6.59 -5.73
CA LYS A 46 9.58 5.76 -6.45
C LYS A 46 9.71 4.40 -5.77
N CYS A 47 9.93 3.34 -6.54
CA CYS A 47 10.29 2.04 -6.01
C CYS A 47 11.62 2.14 -5.27
N SER A 48 11.69 1.68 -4.01
CA SER A 48 12.93 1.72 -3.23
C SER A 48 14.03 0.80 -3.76
N ALA A 49 13.68 -0.25 -4.52
CA ALA A 49 14.66 -1.18 -5.08
C ALA A 49 15.27 -0.71 -6.41
N CYS A 50 14.48 -0.08 -7.30
CA CYS A 50 14.96 0.30 -8.63
C CYS A 50 14.84 1.79 -8.96
N GLY A 51 14.29 2.61 -8.05
CA GLY A 51 14.14 4.06 -8.22
C GLY A 51 13.04 4.51 -9.19
N LYS A 52 12.37 3.60 -9.91
CA LYS A 52 11.33 3.96 -10.90
C LYS A 52 9.95 4.20 -10.26
N LYS A 53 9.19 5.17 -10.77
CA LYS A 53 7.78 5.41 -10.41
C LYS A 53 6.86 4.52 -11.26
N ALA A 54 6.91 3.22 -11.00
CA ALA A 54 6.30 2.20 -11.86
C ALA A 54 5.45 1.22 -11.05
N TRP A 55 4.71 1.71 -10.05
CA TRP A 55 3.84 0.88 -9.22
C TRP A 55 2.49 0.67 -9.91
N THR A 56 2.08 -0.58 -10.01
CA THR A 56 0.76 -0.97 -10.50
C THR A 56 0.01 -1.66 -9.35
N LYS A 57 -1.23 -1.24 -9.12
CA LYS A 57 -2.13 -1.94 -8.18
C LYS A 57 -2.40 -3.34 -8.75
N SER A 58 -1.97 -4.38 -8.04
CA SER A 58 -1.99 -5.75 -8.56
C SER A 58 -3.15 -6.59 -8.04
N GLU A 59 -3.52 -6.40 -6.77
CA GLU A 59 -4.56 -7.19 -6.12
C GLU A 59 -5.11 -6.44 -4.91
N ILE A 60 -6.42 -6.53 -4.71
CA ILE A 60 -7.07 -6.15 -3.45
C ILE A 60 -7.49 -7.46 -2.79
N GLN A 61 -6.88 -7.77 -1.64
CA GLN A 61 -7.36 -8.84 -0.79
C GLN A 61 -8.41 -8.24 0.13
N PRO A 62 -9.70 -8.59 -0.04
CA PRO A 62 -10.75 -8.07 0.81
C PRO A 62 -10.49 -8.50 2.26
N GLY A 63 -10.89 -7.63 3.19
CA GLY A 63 -10.88 -7.98 4.60
C GLY A 63 -11.77 -9.21 4.88
N LYS A 64 -11.42 -9.97 5.90
CA LYS A 64 -12.25 -11.05 6.45
C LYS A 64 -12.42 -10.82 7.95
N VAL A 65 -13.31 -11.56 8.60
CA VAL A 65 -13.45 -11.49 10.07
C VAL A 65 -12.08 -11.69 10.72
N GLY A 66 -11.65 -10.72 11.52
CA GLY A 66 -10.34 -10.71 12.19
C GLY A 66 -9.13 -10.36 11.30
N ARG A 67 -9.30 -10.06 10.01
CA ARG A 67 -8.22 -9.67 9.09
C ARG A 67 -8.56 -8.42 8.29
N LYS A 68 -7.69 -7.42 8.37
CA LYS A 68 -7.83 -6.17 7.61
C LYS A 68 -7.56 -6.39 6.11
N PRO A 69 -8.23 -5.63 5.21
CA PRO A 69 -7.94 -5.67 3.80
C PRO A 69 -6.48 -5.32 3.49
N VAL A 70 -5.95 -5.90 2.42
CA VAL A 70 -4.59 -5.63 1.94
C VAL A 70 -4.63 -5.22 0.47
N ILE A 71 -4.04 -4.06 0.17
CA ILE A 71 -3.80 -3.62 -1.20
C ILE A 71 -2.36 -3.96 -1.56
N ARG A 72 -2.15 -4.65 -2.68
CA ARG A 72 -0.82 -5.00 -3.18
C ARG A 72 -0.45 -4.13 -4.37
N TYR A 73 0.80 -3.70 -4.36
CA TYR A 73 1.42 -2.96 -5.46
C TYR A 73 2.63 -3.71 -5.97
N ARG A 74 2.71 -3.89 -7.28
CA ARG A 74 3.85 -4.50 -7.96
C ARG A 74 4.56 -3.45 -8.80
N CYS A 75 5.87 -3.34 -8.65
CA CYS A 75 6.69 -2.51 -9.50
C CYS A 75 6.86 -3.19 -10.86
N SER A 76 6.32 -2.62 -11.94
CA SER A 76 6.43 -3.21 -13.28
C SER A 76 7.86 -3.23 -13.82
N ALA A 77 8.75 -2.38 -13.29
CA ALA A 77 10.13 -2.29 -13.74
C ALA A 77 11.07 -3.35 -13.13
N CYS A 78 10.84 -3.77 -11.89
CA CYS A 78 11.74 -4.71 -11.20
C CYS A 78 11.02 -5.90 -10.55
N GLY A 79 9.69 -5.95 -10.60
CA GLY A 79 8.89 -7.03 -10.05
C GLY A 79 8.68 -6.99 -8.54
N ARG A 80 9.33 -6.07 -7.80
CA ARG A 80 9.16 -5.91 -6.34
C ARG A 80 7.69 -5.68 -5.99
N THR A 81 7.22 -6.34 -4.93
CA THR A 81 5.83 -6.22 -4.45
C THR A 81 5.81 -5.66 -3.03
N ILE A 82 4.90 -4.73 -2.76
CA ILE A 82 4.62 -4.23 -1.41
C ILE A 82 3.15 -4.42 -1.05
N GLY A 83 2.87 -4.59 0.24
CA GLY A 83 1.54 -4.68 0.80
C GLY A 83 1.20 -3.47 1.67
N LEU A 84 -0.05 -3.01 1.58
CA LEU A 84 -0.62 -1.99 2.45
C LEU A 84 -1.83 -2.57 3.16
N ILE A 85 -1.76 -2.62 4.50
CA ILE A 85 -2.90 -3.00 5.33
C ILE A 85 -3.78 -1.76 5.47
N VAL A 86 -4.99 -1.83 4.93
CA VAL A 86 -5.95 -0.73 4.97
C VAL A 86 -7.10 -1.06 5.91
N ASP A 87 -7.57 -0.08 6.68
CA ASP A 87 -8.64 -0.31 7.66
C ASP A 87 -10.04 -0.25 7.04
N ARG A 88 -10.20 0.56 5.98
CA ARG A 88 -11.40 0.61 5.13
C ARG A 88 -10.96 0.78 3.69
N ILE A 89 -11.59 0.04 2.80
CA ILE A 89 -11.59 0.34 1.37
C ILE A 89 -12.80 1.26 1.19
N GLY A 90 -12.62 2.48 0.69
CA GLY A 90 -13.75 3.37 0.41
C GLY A 90 -14.73 2.65 -0.51
N VAL A 91 -15.95 2.41 0.00
CA VAL A 91 -17.10 1.91 -0.75
C VAL A 91 -17.86 3.12 -1.27
#